data_AF-A0A9W8GPP6-F1
#
_entry.id   AF-A0A9W8GPP6-F1
#
_cell.length_a   1.000
_cell.length_b   1.000
_cell.length_c   1.000
_cell.angle_alpha   90.00
_cell.angle_beta   90.00
_cell.angle_gamma   90.00
#
_symmetry.space_group_name_H-M   'P 1'
#
loop_
_entity.id
_entity.type
_entity.pdbx_description
1 polymer ?
#
loop_
_entity_poly.entity_id
_entity_poly.type
_entity_poly.pdbx_seq_one_letter_code
_entity_poly.pdbx_strand_id
1 'polypeptide(L)'
;MLLGVVTAHTNLYFVGTKDGMSPKGKYIRPYMRNGPIRDLNDPLLLCRSQGMAPELTEIMQVVAGTEITVEWHHFNATESDNVISPSHRGPCLVYMAPLESNGLGNSWFKIYEQGFNVEKDMWCTDVVRENHGKLTVKIPTKINNGEYILRTEMIALHNAKRQGQAQFYPNCVQISVTGATSGNPEMYPIDKLYSPTDPGILFDKKKGGTGYVIPGPPVYSP
;
A
#
# COMPACT_ATOMS: atom_id res chain seq x y z
N MET A 1 -14.39 -20.24 -26.58
CA MET A 1 -13.65 -19.93 -25.34
C MET A 1 -13.98 -18.50 -24.98
N LEU A 2 -14.96 -18.27 -24.10
CA LEU A 2 -15.24 -16.92 -23.61
C LEU A 2 -13.99 -16.44 -22.87
N LEU A 3 -13.25 -15.50 -23.47
CA LEU A 3 -12.25 -14.71 -22.77
C LEU A 3 -13.02 -13.84 -21.78
N GLY A 4 -13.29 -14.40 -20.60
CA GLY A 4 -13.75 -13.62 -19.46
C GLY A 4 -12.69 -12.55 -19.22
N VAL A 5 -13.05 -11.30 -19.48
CA VAL A 5 -12.25 -10.14 -19.07
C VAL A 5 -12.38 -10.07 -17.56
N VAL A 6 -11.61 -10.90 -16.85
CA VAL A 6 -11.45 -10.79 -15.41
C VAL A 6 -10.66 -9.50 -15.21
N THR A 7 -11.38 -8.41 -14.98
CA THR A 7 -10.77 -7.20 -14.42
C THR A 7 -10.27 -7.60 -13.03
N ALA A 8 -8.96 -7.52 -12.82
CA ALA A 8 -8.26 -8.12 -11.68
C ALA A 8 -7.55 -7.01 -10.90
N HIS A 9 -8.34 -6.08 -10.39
CA HIS A 9 -7.88 -4.74 -10.08
C HIS A 9 -8.40 -4.34 -8.69
N THR A 10 -7.66 -3.54 -7.95
CA THR A 10 -8.07 -3.13 -6.61
C THR A 10 -7.81 -1.65 -6.40
N ASN A 11 -8.59 -1.03 -5.52
CA ASN A 11 -8.41 0.35 -5.09
C ASN A 11 -8.82 0.47 -3.62
N LEU A 12 -8.31 1.50 -2.95
CA LEU A 12 -8.61 1.73 -1.54
C LEU A 12 -9.91 2.53 -1.38
N TYR A 13 -10.81 2.06 -0.52
CA TYR A 13 -12.15 2.65 -0.38
C TYR A 13 -12.38 3.24 1.01
N PHE A 14 -11.88 2.58 2.05
CA PHE A 14 -12.12 2.99 3.43
C PHE A 14 -10.83 2.97 4.24
N VAL A 15 -10.80 3.78 5.30
CA VAL A 15 -9.77 3.74 6.32
C VAL A 15 -10.41 3.98 7.68
N GLY A 16 -9.90 3.35 8.73
CA GLY A 16 -10.50 3.43 10.06
C GLY A 16 -9.54 3.03 11.16
N THR A 17 -10.03 3.14 12.39
CA THR A 17 -9.39 2.58 13.58
C THR A 17 -10.31 1.50 14.16
N LYS A 18 -9.98 0.99 15.34
CA LYS A 18 -10.89 0.19 16.15
C LYS A 18 -12.25 0.86 16.43
N ASP A 19 -12.32 2.18 16.32
CA ASP A 19 -13.54 2.97 16.62
C ASP A 19 -14.50 3.04 15.42
N GLY A 20 -14.08 2.53 14.25
CA GLY A 20 -14.91 2.42 13.05
C GLY A 20 -14.19 2.80 11.77
N MET A 21 -14.79 2.44 10.63
CA MET A 21 -14.33 2.77 9.29
C MET A 21 -14.93 4.11 8.82
N SER A 22 -14.18 4.86 8.03
CA SER A 22 -14.61 6.12 7.44
C SER A 22 -15.72 5.93 6.39
N PRO A 23 -16.47 6.99 6.04
CA PRO A 23 -17.15 7.04 4.74
C PRO A 23 -16.17 6.79 3.59
N LYS A 24 -16.70 6.27 2.47
CA LYS A 24 -15.90 5.95 1.27
C LYS A 24 -15.09 7.17 0.81
N GLY A 25 -13.78 7.00 0.67
CA GLY A 25 -12.87 7.99 0.09
C GLY A 25 -12.55 9.20 0.96
N LYS A 26 -13.15 9.36 2.14
CA LYS A 26 -13.08 10.61 2.94
C LYS A 26 -11.65 11.12 3.18
N TYR A 27 -10.76 10.22 3.59
CA TYR A 27 -9.37 10.53 3.95
C TYR A 27 -8.36 10.03 2.91
N ILE A 28 -8.83 9.54 1.75
CA ILE A 28 -8.02 8.87 0.74
C ILE A 28 -7.90 9.82 -0.46
N ARG A 29 -6.66 10.02 -0.95
CA ARG A 29 -6.43 10.84 -2.13
C ARG A 29 -7.19 10.26 -3.34
N PRO A 30 -7.94 11.09 -4.09
CA PRO A 30 -8.92 10.58 -5.04
C PRO A 30 -8.27 9.87 -6.23
N TYR A 31 -8.71 8.65 -6.49
CA TYR A 31 -8.40 7.94 -7.73
C TYR A 31 -9.58 7.08 -8.18
N MET A 32 -9.96 7.24 -9.45
CA MET A 32 -11.21 6.67 -10.00
C MET A 32 -11.00 5.35 -10.75
N ARG A 33 -9.75 4.91 -10.94
CA ARG A 33 -9.44 3.66 -11.66
C ARG A 33 -8.93 2.62 -10.67
N ASN A 34 -9.10 1.34 -10.98
CA ASN A 34 -8.52 0.25 -10.19
C ASN A 34 -7.34 -0.42 -10.92
N GLY A 35 -7.05 0.00 -12.16
CA GLY A 35 -5.93 -0.48 -12.99
C GLY A 35 -4.56 -0.30 -12.35
N PRO A 36 -3.56 -1.15 -12.68
CA PRO A 36 -2.24 -1.11 -12.08
C PRO A 36 -1.41 0.05 -12.61
N ILE A 37 -0.46 0.51 -11.78
CA ILE A 37 0.74 1.18 -12.28
C ILE A 37 1.77 0.09 -12.61
N ARG A 38 2.57 0.28 -13.66
CA ARG A 38 3.62 -0.67 -14.07
C ARG A 38 4.96 0.00 -14.33
N ASP A 39 4.92 1.20 -14.90
CA ASP A 39 6.10 2.02 -15.10
C ASP A 39 6.54 2.61 -13.76
N LEU A 40 7.78 2.32 -13.37
CA LEU A 40 8.36 2.81 -12.12
C LEU A 40 8.64 4.32 -12.14
N ASN A 41 8.66 4.92 -13.33
CA ASN A 41 8.81 6.37 -13.49
C ASN A 41 7.47 7.11 -13.60
N ASP A 42 6.34 6.40 -13.57
CA ASP A 42 5.01 7.02 -13.61
C ASP A 42 4.79 7.80 -12.30
N PRO A 43 4.51 9.12 -12.35
CA PRO A 43 4.20 9.90 -11.15
C PRO A 43 3.03 9.34 -10.33
N LEU A 44 2.14 8.56 -10.95
CA LEU A 44 1.04 7.89 -10.28
C LEU A 44 1.49 6.72 -9.38
N LEU A 45 2.74 6.27 -9.45
CA LEU A 45 3.32 5.31 -8.50
C LEU A 45 3.30 5.84 -7.05
N LEU A 46 3.20 7.15 -6.88
CA LEU A 46 3.19 7.77 -5.56
C LEU A 46 1.89 7.54 -4.80
N CYS A 47 0.77 8.04 -5.30
CA CYS A 47 -0.53 7.93 -4.63
C CYS A 47 -1.69 7.55 -5.57
N ARG A 48 -1.41 7.25 -6.84
CA ARG A 48 -2.41 7.18 -7.93
C ARG A 48 -3.29 8.43 -8.12
N SER A 49 -3.14 9.50 -7.36
CA SER A 49 -3.93 10.72 -7.56
C SER A 49 -3.26 11.64 -8.58
N GLN A 50 -3.94 11.96 -9.69
CA GLN A 50 -3.48 13.02 -10.58
C GLN A 50 -3.45 14.35 -9.80
N GLY A 51 -2.30 15.03 -9.81
CA GLY A 51 -2.11 16.30 -9.12
C GLY A 51 -1.89 16.22 -7.61
N MET A 52 -1.87 15.02 -7.02
CA MET A 52 -1.60 14.79 -5.58
C MET A 52 -2.59 15.42 -4.58
N ALA A 53 -3.44 16.36 -5.03
CA ALA A 53 -4.56 17.06 -4.39
C ALA A 53 -4.70 16.92 -2.86
N PRO A 54 -3.68 17.30 -2.07
CA PRO A 54 -3.77 17.23 -0.62
C PRO A 54 -4.91 18.08 -0.06
N GLU A 55 -5.20 19.21 -0.71
CA GLU A 55 -6.25 20.15 -0.34
C GLU A 55 -7.68 19.62 -0.54
N LEU A 56 -7.86 18.60 -1.39
CA LEU A 56 -9.16 17.99 -1.64
C LEU A 56 -9.45 16.82 -0.70
N THR A 57 -8.48 16.43 0.13
CA THR A 57 -8.57 15.23 0.97
C THR A 57 -8.60 15.63 2.44
N GLU A 58 -9.60 15.18 3.19
CA GLU A 58 -9.63 15.44 4.63
C GLU A 58 -8.49 14.70 5.36
N ILE A 59 -8.18 15.11 6.59
CA ILE A 59 -7.13 14.51 7.41
C ILE A 59 -7.74 13.72 8.58
N MET A 60 -7.41 12.43 8.67
CA MET A 60 -7.86 11.55 9.74
C MET A 60 -7.00 11.71 11.00
N GLN A 61 -7.62 11.88 12.16
CA GLN A 61 -6.88 11.95 13.43
C GLN A 61 -6.48 10.54 13.89
N VAL A 62 -5.21 10.35 14.24
CA VAL A 62 -4.67 9.07 14.70
C VAL A 62 -3.73 9.28 15.88
N VAL A 63 -3.77 8.38 16.84
CA VAL A 63 -2.84 8.38 17.98
C VAL A 63 -1.68 7.42 17.68
N ALA A 64 -0.45 7.87 17.89
CA ALA A 64 0.72 7.03 17.70
C ALA A 64 0.64 5.77 18.57
N GLY A 65 1.06 4.62 18.03
CA GLY A 65 0.96 3.33 18.69
C GLY A 65 -0.39 2.64 18.53
N THR A 66 -1.43 3.30 18.02
CA THR A 66 -2.69 2.63 17.67
C THR A 66 -2.60 1.95 16.31
N GLU A 67 -3.54 1.05 16.06
CA GLU A 67 -3.73 0.43 14.77
C GLU A 67 -4.60 1.29 13.86
N ILE A 68 -4.24 1.33 12.58
CA ILE A 68 -5.05 1.86 11.50
C ILE A 68 -5.36 0.71 10.53
N THR A 69 -6.60 0.65 10.07
CA THR A 69 -7.07 -0.35 9.11
C THR A 69 -7.42 0.33 7.80
N VAL A 70 -6.85 -0.13 6.71
CA VAL A 70 -7.21 0.29 5.34
C VAL A 70 -7.99 -0.84 4.68
N GLU A 71 -9.02 -0.50 3.90
CA GLU A 71 -9.90 -1.49 3.27
C GLU A 71 -9.95 -1.34 1.74
N TRP A 72 -9.56 -2.42 1.09
CA TRP A 72 -9.40 -2.56 -0.35
C TRP A 72 -10.60 -3.25 -0.98
N HIS A 73 -10.98 -2.80 -2.17
CA HIS A 73 -12.10 -3.37 -2.92
C HIS A 73 -11.85 -3.37 -4.42
N HIS A 74 -12.53 -4.26 -5.14
CA HIS A 74 -12.51 -4.30 -6.59
C HIS A 74 -13.42 -3.22 -7.17
N PHE A 75 -14.71 -3.21 -6.79
CA PHE A 75 -15.70 -2.26 -7.34
C PHE A 75 -16.81 -1.86 -6.37
N ASN A 76 -17.46 -2.83 -5.72
CA ASN A 76 -18.77 -2.60 -5.11
C ASN A 76 -18.69 -2.29 -3.62
N ALA A 77 -17.52 -2.46 -3.01
CA ALA A 77 -17.30 -2.13 -1.60
C ALA A 77 -18.17 -2.96 -0.63
N THR A 78 -18.49 -4.19 -1.02
CA THR A 78 -19.36 -5.11 -0.27
C THR A 78 -18.55 -6.25 0.34
N GLU A 79 -19.07 -6.93 1.36
CA GLU A 79 -18.37 -8.08 1.98
C GLU A 79 -18.15 -9.25 1.00
N SER A 80 -18.99 -9.34 -0.05
CA SER A 80 -18.87 -10.29 -1.15
C SER A 80 -17.99 -9.82 -2.30
N ASP A 81 -17.42 -8.61 -2.22
CA ASP A 81 -16.44 -8.12 -3.18
C ASP A 81 -15.20 -9.03 -3.13
N ASN A 82 -14.64 -9.33 -4.30
CA ASN A 82 -13.49 -10.23 -4.40
C ASN A 82 -12.17 -9.53 -4.03
N VAL A 83 -12.18 -8.22 -3.72
CA VAL A 83 -11.07 -7.36 -3.28
C VAL A 83 -9.99 -7.20 -4.34
N ILE A 84 -9.34 -8.30 -4.67
CA ILE A 84 -8.33 -8.49 -5.70
C ILE A 84 -8.38 -9.95 -6.16
N SER A 85 -8.14 -10.21 -7.45
CA SER A 85 -8.15 -11.57 -7.99
C SER A 85 -7.19 -12.49 -7.19
N PRO A 86 -7.58 -13.75 -6.88
CA PRO A 86 -6.68 -14.71 -6.22
C PRO A 86 -5.37 -14.99 -6.97
N SER A 87 -5.34 -14.70 -8.27
CA SER A 87 -4.13 -14.81 -9.08
C SER A 87 -3.07 -13.75 -8.75
N HIS A 88 -3.46 -12.62 -8.15
CA HIS A 88 -2.64 -11.44 -7.89
C HIS A 88 -1.85 -11.54 -6.59
N ARG A 89 -1.22 -12.70 -6.38
CA ARG A 89 -0.35 -12.96 -5.24
C ARG A 89 0.85 -12.00 -5.23
N GLY A 90 1.11 -11.42 -4.07
CA GLY A 90 2.30 -10.61 -3.81
C GLY A 90 2.27 -9.88 -2.47
N PRO A 91 3.25 -9.00 -2.20
CA PRO A 91 3.39 -8.34 -0.91
C PRO A 91 2.40 -7.20 -0.71
N CYS A 92 2.25 -6.79 0.55
CA CYS A 92 1.75 -5.46 0.89
C CYS A 92 2.84 -4.65 1.61
N LEU A 93 2.88 -3.35 1.36
CA LEU A 93 3.82 -2.42 1.97
C LEU A 93 3.07 -1.18 2.43
N VAL A 94 3.46 -0.62 3.57
CA VAL A 94 2.94 0.67 4.06
C VAL A 94 4.09 1.58 4.43
N TYR A 95 4.02 2.81 3.93
CA TYR A 95 5.01 3.86 4.15
C TYR A 95 4.34 5.11 4.70
N MET A 96 5.12 5.93 5.41
CA MET A 96 4.73 7.25 5.87
C MET A 96 5.66 8.32 5.33
N ALA A 97 5.13 9.51 5.07
CA ALA A 97 5.87 10.71 4.71
C ALA A 97 5.21 11.96 5.33
N PRO A 98 5.96 12.99 5.76
CA PRO A 98 5.36 14.25 6.19
C PRO A 98 4.47 14.85 5.11
N LEU A 99 3.28 15.32 5.45
CA LEU A 99 2.30 15.81 4.47
C LEU A 99 2.84 17.00 3.64
N GLU A 100 3.58 17.90 4.30
CA GLU A 100 4.26 19.05 3.70
C GLU A 100 5.31 18.69 2.63
N SER A 101 5.90 17.49 2.69
CA SER A 101 6.82 17.02 1.65
C SER A 101 6.10 16.71 0.34
N ASN A 102 4.77 16.57 0.40
CA ASN A 102 3.93 16.04 -0.65
C ASN A 102 4.50 14.73 -1.23
N GLY A 103 5.18 13.90 -0.43
CA GLY A 103 5.78 12.64 -0.89
C GLY A 103 6.92 12.78 -1.89
N LEU A 104 7.48 13.99 -2.05
CA LEU A 104 8.60 14.29 -2.94
C LEU A 104 9.93 14.24 -2.17
N GLY A 105 11.03 14.07 -2.90
CA GLY A 105 12.38 13.98 -2.32
C GLY A 105 12.50 12.80 -1.34
N ASN A 106 13.49 12.87 -0.45
CA ASN A 106 13.71 11.86 0.58
C ASN A 106 12.69 12.04 1.72
N SER A 107 11.48 11.53 1.52
CA SER A 107 10.36 11.77 2.43
C SER A 107 9.69 10.51 2.97
N TRP A 108 10.04 9.32 2.47
CA TRP A 108 9.33 8.09 2.82
C TRP A 108 10.14 7.20 3.77
N PHE A 109 9.48 6.66 4.78
CA PHE A 109 9.98 5.55 5.58
C PHE A 109 8.93 4.45 5.65
N LYS A 110 9.36 3.19 5.63
CA LYS A 110 8.47 2.03 5.66
C LYS A 110 8.05 1.74 7.10
N ILE A 111 6.77 1.51 7.37
CA ILE A 111 6.27 1.15 8.71
C ILE A 111 5.75 -0.29 8.79
N TYR A 112 5.47 -0.91 7.65
CA TYR A 112 4.96 -2.26 7.58
C TYR A 112 5.30 -2.89 6.25
N GLU A 113 5.59 -4.19 6.29
CA GLU A 113 5.59 -5.05 5.12
C GLU A 113 5.15 -6.46 5.46
N GLN A 114 4.56 -7.12 4.47
CA GLN A 114 4.32 -8.55 4.52
C GLN A 114 4.49 -9.13 3.11
N GLY A 115 5.37 -10.10 2.99
CA GLY A 115 5.63 -10.85 1.75
C GLY A 115 4.91 -12.19 1.73
N PHE A 116 5.67 -13.25 1.45
CA PHE A 116 5.18 -14.63 1.48
C PHE A 116 5.42 -15.27 2.86
N ASN A 117 4.36 -15.84 3.45
CA ASN A 117 4.43 -16.64 4.66
C ASN A 117 4.53 -18.13 4.27
N VAL A 118 5.69 -18.73 4.56
CA VAL A 118 5.99 -20.14 4.21
C VAL A 118 5.12 -21.12 5.00
N GLU A 119 4.83 -20.83 6.27
CA GLU A 119 4.06 -21.73 7.15
C GLU A 119 2.60 -21.86 6.71
N LYS A 120 2.03 -20.76 6.22
CA LYS A 120 0.62 -20.69 5.78
C LYS A 120 0.44 -20.88 4.27
N ASP A 121 1.51 -20.86 3.49
CA ASP A 121 1.48 -20.75 2.01
C ASP A 121 0.63 -19.56 1.53
N MET A 122 0.78 -18.41 2.19
CA MET A 122 -0.02 -17.21 1.93
C MET A 122 0.83 -16.00 1.62
N TRP A 123 0.42 -15.25 0.60
CA TRP A 123 0.92 -13.90 0.36
C TRP A 123 0.10 -12.87 1.15
N CYS A 124 0.62 -11.66 1.33
CA CYS A 124 -0.16 -10.61 1.98
C CYS A 124 -1.50 -10.34 1.27
N THR A 125 -1.51 -10.33 -0.07
CA THR A 125 -2.76 -10.20 -0.84
C THR A 125 -3.77 -11.32 -0.57
N ASP A 126 -3.31 -12.52 -0.18
CA ASP A 126 -4.21 -13.60 0.24
C ASP A 126 -4.83 -13.26 1.60
N VAL A 127 -4.01 -12.80 2.56
CA VAL A 127 -4.48 -12.38 3.89
C VAL A 127 -5.48 -11.23 3.79
N VAL A 128 -5.21 -10.22 2.96
CA VAL A 128 -6.13 -9.08 2.81
C VAL A 128 -7.44 -9.51 2.16
N ARG A 129 -7.40 -10.39 1.16
CA ARG A 129 -8.62 -10.95 0.55
C ARG A 129 -9.44 -11.75 1.56
N GLU A 130 -8.80 -12.62 2.34
CA GLU A 130 -9.49 -13.43 3.36
C GLU A 130 -10.01 -12.58 4.52
N ASN A 131 -9.42 -11.41 4.76
CA ASN A 131 -9.89 -10.43 5.73
C ASN A 131 -10.84 -9.38 5.12
N HIS A 132 -11.57 -9.75 4.05
CA HIS A 132 -12.57 -8.89 3.40
C HIS A 132 -12.03 -7.50 3.02
N GLY A 133 -10.79 -7.44 2.52
CA GLY A 133 -10.16 -6.20 2.07
C GLY A 133 -9.34 -5.48 3.12
N LYS A 134 -9.38 -5.91 4.38
CA LYS A 134 -8.77 -5.18 5.50
C LYS A 134 -7.29 -5.53 5.68
N LEU A 135 -6.46 -4.49 5.69
CA LEU A 135 -5.07 -4.53 6.13
C LEU A 135 -4.92 -3.61 7.35
N THR A 136 -4.52 -4.17 8.49
CA THR A 136 -4.33 -3.44 9.74
C THR A 136 -2.85 -3.31 10.03
N VAL A 137 -2.39 -2.09 10.31
CA VAL A 137 -0.99 -1.78 10.62
C VAL A 137 -0.90 -0.86 11.83
N LYS A 138 0.18 -0.97 12.59
CA LYS A 138 0.44 -0.13 13.76
C LYS A 138 1.16 1.16 13.36
N ILE A 139 0.68 2.30 13.81
CA ILE A 139 1.40 3.57 13.67
C ILE A 139 2.57 3.59 14.67
N PRO A 140 3.82 3.87 14.25
CA PRO A 140 4.96 3.92 15.16
C PRO A 140 4.78 4.95 16.27
N THR A 141 5.31 4.69 17.46
CA THR A 141 5.32 5.67 18.57
C THR A 141 6.52 6.60 18.52
N LYS A 142 7.69 6.17 18.00
CA LYS A 142 8.90 6.99 17.91
C LYS A 142 8.97 7.76 16.58
N ILE A 143 8.04 8.67 16.36
CA ILE A 143 8.02 9.59 15.22
C ILE A 143 7.61 10.97 15.73
N ASN A 144 7.78 12.02 14.94
CA ASN A 144 7.29 13.34 15.35
C ASN A 144 5.76 13.40 15.23
N ASN A 145 5.10 14.14 16.13
CA ASN A 145 3.69 14.50 15.91
C ASN A 145 3.57 15.37 14.66
N GLY A 146 2.45 15.30 13.97
CA GLY A 146 2.21 16.10 12.76
C GLY A 146 1.39 15.36 11.71
N GLU A 147 1.26 16.00 10.55
CA GLU A 147 0.48 15.48 9.43
C GLU A 147 1.36 14.61 8.52
N TYR A 148 0.82 13.47 8.10
CA TYR A 148 1.50 12.49 7.27
C TYR A 148 0.62 12.01 6.11
N ILE A 149 1.29 11.62 5.04
CA ILE A 149 0.75 10.75 4.00
C ILE A 149 1.08 9.32 4.41
N LEU A 150 0.05 8.48 4.51
CA LEU A 150 0.18 7.03 4.67
C LEU A 150 -0.04 6.36 3.32
N ARG A 151 1.04 5.91 2.67
CA ARG A 151 0.98 5.20 1.39
C ARG A 151 0.89 3.71 1.64
N THR A 152 -0.22 3.10 1.27
CA THR A 152 -0.42 1.65 1.29
C THR A 152 -0.36 1.10 -0.12
N GLU A 153 0.29 -0.04 -0.30
CA GLU A 153 0.50 -0.63 -1.61
C GLU A 153 0.38 -2.15 -1.57
N MET A 154 -0.33 -2.71 -2.55
CA MET A 154 -0.20 -4.10 -2.94
C MET A 154 0.60 -4.20 -4.23
N ILE A 155 1.43 -5.24 -4.36
CA ILE A 155 2.14 -5.53 -5.61
C ILE A 155 1.69 -6.90 -6.10
N ALA A 156 1.11 -7.00 -7.29
CA ALA A 156 0.72 -8.27 -7.89
C ALA A 156 1.82 -8.80 -8.82
N LEU A 157 2.28 -10.02 -8.54
CA LEU A 157 3.46 -10.62 -9.18
C LEU A 157 3.12 -11.67 -10.25
N HIS A 158 1.85 -11.79 -10.63
CA HIS A 158 1.36 -12.88 -11.49
C HIS A 158 2.04 -12.96 -12.86
N ASN A 159 2.55 -11.83 -13.37
CA ASN A 159 3.31 -11.71 -14.62
C ASN A 159 4.74 -11.19 -14.43
N ALA A 160 5.20 -11.05 -13.18
CA ALA A 160 6.44 -10.36 -12.81
C ALA A 160 7.74 -11.03 -13.29
N LYS A 161 7.69 -12.24 -13.86
CA LYS A 161 8.85 -12.90 -14.48
C LYS A 161 9.40 -12.16 -15.71
N ARG A 162 8.65 -11.18 -16.21
CA ARG A 162 9.04 -10.28 -17.30
C ARG A 162 9.21 -8.88 -16.70
N GLN A 163 10.30 -8.22 -17.03
CA GLN A 163 10.55 -6.86 -16.60
C GLN A 163 9.39 -5.93 -16.98
N GLY A 164 9.01 -5.02 -16.07
CA GLY A 164 7.90 -4.07 -16.27
C GLY A 164 6.50 -4.70 -16.25
N GLN A 165 6.36 -5.96 -15.82
CA GLN A 165 5.05 -6.62 -15.72
C GLN A 165 4.52 -6.83 -14.30
N ALA A 166 5.31 -6.48 -13.27
CA ALA A 166 4.78 -6.30 -11.92
C ALA A 166 3.72 -5.19 -11.92
N GLN A 167 2.69 -5.36 -11.08
CA GLN A 167 1.54 -4.47 -11.04
C GLN A 167 1.41 -3.86 -9.66
N PHE A 168 1.52 -2.53 -9.60
CA PHE A 168 1.56 -1.77 -8.36
C PHE A 168 0.21 -1.11 -8.10
N TYR A 169 -0.28 -1.23 -6.86
CA TYR A 169 -1.53 -0.63 -6.38
C TYR A 169 -1.31 0.31 -5.20
N PRO A 170 -0.70 1.49 -5.40
CA PRO A 170 -0.49 2.45 -4.33
C PRO A 170 -1.67 3.40 -4.15
N ASN A 171 -2.13 3.55 -2.91
CA ASN A 171 -3.12 4.54 -2.49
C ASN A 171 -2.61 5.28 -1.26
N CYS A 172 -3.02 6.53 -1.09
CA CYS A 172 -2.57 7.38 0.00
C CYS A 172 -3.72 7.84 0.87
N VAL A 173 -3.53 7.75 2.17
CA VAL A 173 -4.41 8.32 3.20
C VAL A 173 -3.72 9.54 3.81
N GLN A 174 -4.47 10.58 4.16
CA GLN A 174 -3.95 11.69 4.97
C GLN A 174 -4.30 11.49 6.43
N ILE A 175 -3.29 11.54 7.30
CA ILE A 175 -3.46 11.35 8.74
C ILE A 175 -2.76 12.48 9.51
N SER A 176 -3.28 12.82 10.68
CA SER A 176 -2.60 13.68 11.67
C SER A 176 -2.31 12.84 12.90
N VAL A 177 -1.04 12.69 13.22
CA VAL A 177 -0.55 11.83 14.30
C VAL A 177 -0.29 12.65 15.55
N THR A 178 -0.86 12.20 16.66
CA THR A 178 -0.68 12.75 18.01
C THR A 178 -0.15 11.70 18.98
N GLY A 179 0.36 12.11 20.14
CA GLY A 179 0.85 11.17 21.18
C GLY A 179 2.15 10.44 20.83
N ALA A 180 2.81 10.83 19.73
CA ALA A 180 4.11 10.29 19.35
C ALA A 180 5.23 10.87 20.24
N THR A 181 6.28 10.07 20.39
CA THR A 181 7.55 10.40 21.01
C THR A 181 8.56 10.74 19.92
N SER A 182 9.35 11.80 20.09
CA SER A 182 10.28 12.26 19.04
C SER A 182 11.16 11.12 18.50
N GLY A 183 11.27 11.07 17.17
CA GLY A 183 12.07 10.08 16.47
C GLY A 183 12.46 10.58 15.08
N ASN A 184 13.54 10.01 14.54
CA ASN A 184 14.12 10.42 13.26
C ASN A 184 14.30 9.18 12.36
N PRO A 185 13.24 8.71 11.68
CA PRO A 185 13.38 7.64 10.68
C PRO A 185 14.34 8.04 9.56
N GLU A 186 15.07 7.07 9.02
CA GLU A 186 15.80 7.28 7.77
C GLU A 186 14.79 7.43 6.62
N MET A 187 14.97 8.46 5.80
CA MET A 187 14.01 8.84 4.76
C MET A 187 14.56 8.51 3.37
N TYR A 188 13.70 7.92 2.55
CA TYR A 188 14.01 7.45 1.21
C TYR A 188 13.13 8.16 0.17
N PRO A 189 13.63 8.36 -1.07
CA PRO A 189 12.83 8.95 -2.12
C PRO A 189 12.05 7.88 -2.88
N ILE A 190 10.84 8.25 -3.33
CA ILE A 190 9.92 7.28 -3.90
C ILE A 190 10.42 6.67 -5.22
N ASP A 191 11.10 7.46 -6.03
CA ASP A 191 11.70 7.08 -7.31
C ASP A 191 12.88 6.10 -7.16
N LYS A 192 13.37 5.88 -5.93
CA LYS A 192 14.41 4.89 -5.62
C LYS A 192 13.93 3.77 -4.72
N LEU A 193 12.63 3.68 -4.42
CA LEU A 193 12.11 2.53 -3.67
C LEU A 193 12.28 1.23 -4.46
N TYR A 194 12.12 1.30 -5.79
CA TYR A 194 12.09 0.13 -6.67
C TYR A 194 13.02 0.27 -7.88
N SER A 195 13.67 -0.83 -8.25
CA SER A 195 14.37 -1.02 -9.52
C SER A 195 13.63 -2.07 -10.37
N PRO A 196 13.65 -1.95 -11.72
CA PRO A 196 13.13 -2.99 -12.61
C PRO A 196 13.77 -4.37 -12.42
N THR A 197 14.95 -4.42 -11.81
CA THR A 197 15.74 -5.64 -11.57
C THR A 197 15.71 -6.12 -10.12
N ASP A 198 14.98 -5.45 -9.24
CA ASP A 198 14.85 -5.92 -7.85
C ASP A 198 14.26 -7.33 -7.84
N PRO A 199 14.81 -8.27 -7.04
CA PRO A 199 14.33 -9.65 -7.00
C PRO A 199 12.87 -9.77 -6.52
N GLY A 200 12.38 -8.77 -5.78
CA GLY A 200 10.99 -8.64 -5.37
C GLY A 200 10.04 -8.13 -6.45
N ILE A 201 10.57 -7.54 -7.53
CA ILE A 201 9.84 -6.93 -8.66
C ILE A 201 9.96 -7.78 -9.92
N LEU A 202 11.16 -8.22 -10.29
CA LEU A 202 11.40 -9.20 -11.36
C LEU A 202 11.38 -10.62 -10.76
N PHE A 203 10.16 -11.10 -10.53
CA PHE A 203 9.93 -12.32 -9.75
C PHE A 203 9.22 -13.42 -10.56
N ASP A 204 9.80 -14.61 -10.60
CA ASP A 204 9.16 -15.79 -11.20
C ASP A 204 8.42 -16.61 -10.15
N LYS A 205 7.10 -16.39 -10.06
CA LYS A 205 6.22 -17.13 -9.14
C LYS A 205 6.27 -18.65 -9.28
N LYS A 206 6.73 -19.19 -10.42
CA LYS A 206 6.90 -20.65 -10.58
C LYS A 206 7.96 -21.23 -9.64
N LYS A 207 8.87 -20.40 -9.14
CA LYS A 207 9.89 -20.79 -8.15
C LYS A 207 9.34 -20.87 -6.73
N GLY A 208 8.04 -20.61 -6.52
CA GLY A 208 7.44 -20.50 -5.19
C GLY A 208 7.80 -19.19 -4.49
N GLY A 209 7.16 -18.91 -3.36
CA GLY A 209 7.40 -17.69 -2.57
C GLY A 209 8.53 -17.81 -1.54
N THR A 210 9.07 -19.00 -1.30
CA THR A 210 10.13 -19.22 -0.32
C THR A 210 11.38 -18.42 -0.69
N GLY A 211 11.88 -17.60 0.24
CA GLY A 211 13.00 -16.70 -0.02
C GLY A 211 12.64 -15.44 -0.81
N TYR A 212 11.35 -15.12 -0.96
CA TYR A 212 10.92 -13.85 -1.55
C TYR A 212 11.51 -12.66 -0.80
N VAL A 213 12.16 -11.75 -1.53
CA VAL A 213 12.73 -10.51 -1.00
C VAL A 213 11.74 -9.39 -1.26
N ILE A 214 11.21 -8.79 -0.19
CA ILE A 214 10.30 -7.65 -0.29
C ILE A 214 11.09 -6.44 -0.79
N PRO A 215 10.59 -5.69 -1.79
CA PRO A 215 11.31 -4.55 -2.35
C PRO A 215 11.27 -3.32 -1.40
N GLY A 216 12.18 -2.37 -1.65
CA GLY A 216 12.30 -1.13 -0.86
C GLY A 216 13.13 -1.25 0.42
N PRO A 217 13.23 -0.15 1.20
CA PRO A 217 14.04 -0.08 2.42
C PRO A 217 13.50 -0.98 3.53
N PRO A 218 14.27 -1.27 4.60
CA PRO A 218 13.76 -2.01 5.75
C PRO A 218 12.61 -1.28 6.44
N VAL A 219 11.78 -2.01 7.17
CA VAL A 219 10.78 -1.41 8.07
C VAL A 219 11.49 -0.61 9.15
N TYR A 220 11.01 0.61 9.39
CA TYR A 220 11.43 1.45 10.50
C TYR A 220 11.16 0.73 11.82
N SER A 221 12.24 0.33 12.50
CA SER A 221 12.20 -0.18 13.86
C SER A 221 12.95 0.82 14.76
N PRO A 222 12.25 1.50 15.68
CA PRO A 222 12.86 2.41 16.63
C PRO A 222 13.71 1.78 17.73
#